data_AF-A0A839JFR3-F1
#
_entry.id   AF-A0A839JFR3-F1
#
_cell.length_a   1.000
_cell.length_b   1.000
_cell.length_c   1.000
_cell.angle_alpha   90.00
_cell.angle_beta   90.00
_cell.angle_gamma   90.00
#
_symmetry.space_group_name_H-M   'P 1'
#
loop_
_entity.id
_entity.type
_entity.pdbx_description
1 polymer ?
#
loop_
_entity_poly.entity_id
_entity_poly.type
_entity_poly.pdbx_seq_one_letter_code
_entity_poly.pdbx_strand_id
1 'polypeptide(L)'
;MADKFDTLLERLAQSVADDYEEARTNATAGNPQRAGHEGEGTWTRILRDWGPGWPVVTRKYIVGPGGSSNEVDVVILKPDYPTHLHHEPSVLSSGVAAAFSSKTTARRADVFEAVTQKRQLLAAAGPAGSRSPREILQGPFPFGLLAHGVDAKGNRAEQTNRLIEWHEAASADATHPSEELDVMLVATTSLLSNYRSTLAPRGSEW
;
A
#
# COMPACT_ATOMS: atom_id res chain seq x y z
N MET A 1 8.24 -27.35 -16.54
CA MET A 1 7.04 -26.50 -16.39
C MET A 1 7.25 -25.43 -15.32
N ALA A 2 7.77 -25.78 -14.12
CA ALA A 2 8.19 -24.79 -13.11
C ALA A 2 9.17 -23.73 -13.67
N ASP A 3 10.20 -24.17 -14.38
CA ASP A 3 11.22 -23.33 -15.03
C ASP A 3 10.67 -22.19 -15.92
N LYS A 4 9.54 -22.42 -16.61
CA LYS A 4 8.90 -21.38 -17.43
C LYS A 4 8.22 -20.30 -16.58
N PHE A 5 7.60 -20.69 -15.47
CA PHE A 5 6.97 -19.74 -14.55
C PHE A 5 8.02 -18.95 -13.77
N ASP A 6 9.09 -19.60 -13.34
CA ASP A 6 10.22 -18.93 -12.68
C ASP A 6 10.83 -17.87 -13.60
N THR A 7 11.08 -18.22 -14.87
CA THR A 7 11.55 -17.26 -15.89
C THR A 7 10.59 -16.07 -16.07
N LEU A 8 9.26 -16.29 -15.99
CA LEU A 8 8.28 -15.21 -16.11
C LEU A 8 8.33 -14.27 -14.91
N LEU A 9 8.47 -14.83 -13.70
CA LEU A 9 8.58 -14.04 -12.46
C LEU A 9 9.90 -13.27 -12.40
N GLU A 10 11.01 -13.87 -12.86
CA GLU A 10 12.31 -13.19 -12.99
C GLU A 10 12.24 -12.03 -13.96
N ARG A 11 11.60 -12.20 -15.13
CA ARG A 11 11.40 -11.11 -16.09
C ARG A 11 10.54 -9.98 -15.52
N LEU A 12 9.50 -10.32 -14.76
CA LEU A 12 8.67 -9.32 -14.08
C LEU A 12 9.51 -8.55 -13.05
N ALA A 13 10.27 -9.25 -12.21
CA ALA A 13 11.15 -8.63 -11.22
C ALA A 13 12.21 -7.73 -11.87
N GLN A 14 12.79 -8.15 -13.00
CA GLN A 14 13.71 -7.34 -13.77
C GLN A 14 13.04 -6.07 -14.32
N SER A 15 11.81 -6.18 -14.86
CA SER A 15 11.08 -4.99 -15.34
C SER A 15 10.82 -3.97 -14.23
N VAL A 16 10.55 -4.42 -13.00
CA VAL A 16 10.38 -3.53 -11.85
C VAL A 16 11.68 -2.83 -11.48
N ALA A 17 12.80 -3.56 -11.53
CA ALA A 17 14.12 -2.98 -11.28
C ALA A 17 14.50 -1.94 -12.35
N ASP A 18 14.20 -2.22 -13.62
CA ASP A 18 14.46 -1.30 -14.73
C ASP A 18 13.61 -0.02 -14.60
N ASP A 19 12.30 -0.17 -14.33
CA ASP A 19 11.38 0.95 -14.10
C ASP A 19 11.85 1.84 -12.92
N TYR A 20 12.40 1.23 -11.86
CA TYR A 20 12.96 1.96 -10.72
C TYR A 20 14.19 2.78 -11.09
N GLU A 21 15.15 2.21 -11.82
CA GLU A 21 16.37 2.92 -12.21
C GLU A 21 16.07 4.07 -13.18
N GLU A 22 15.09 3.91 -14.07
CA GLU A 22 14.60 5.02 -14.91
C GLU A 22 13.99 6.14 -14.06
N ALA A 23 13.07 5.81 -13.15
CA ALA A 23 12.45 6.78 -12.25
C ALA A 23 13.50 7.51 -11.38
N ARG A 24 14.51 6.79 -10.89
CA ARG A 24 15.62 7.36 -10.11
C ARG A 24 16.49 8.30 -10.94
N THR A 25 16.77 7.94 -12.19
CA THR A 25 17.52 8.77 -13.13
C THR A 25 16.77 10.08 -13.38
N ASN A 26 15.45 10.01 -13.61
CA ASN A 26 14.60 11.18 -13.82
C ASN A 26 14.48 12.07 -12.57
N ALA A 27 14.42 11.49 -11.37
CA ALA A 27 14.45 12.24 -10.12
C ALA A 27 15.77 13.01 -9.95
N THR A 28 16.90 12.37 -10.26
CA THR A 28 18.23 12.97 -10.16
C THR A 28 18.45 14.06 -11.20
N ALA A 29 17.83 13.93 -12.38
CA ALA A 29 17.81 14.95 -13.44
C ALA A 29 16.90 16.15 -13.12
N GLY A 30 16.33 16.24 -11.92
CA GLY A 30 15.53 17.37 -11.46
C GLY A 30 14.05 17.28 -11.80
N ASN A 31 13.53 16.08 -12.11
CA ASN A 31 12.12 15.88 -12.47
C ASN A 31 11.39 14.91 -11.51
N PRO A 32 11.24 15.28 -10.22
CA PRO A 32 10.71 14.38 -9.19
C PRO A 32 9.23 14.03 -9.39
N GLN A 33 8.42 14.92 -9.97
CA GLN A 33 7.03 14.62 -10.33
C GLN A 33 6.93 13.48 -11.34
N ARG A 34 7.76 13.54 -12.39
CA ARG A 34 7.83 12.49 -13.42
C ARG A 34 8.25 11.15 -12.82
N ALA A 35 9.28 11.15 -11.97
CA ALA A 35 9.72 9.95 -11.25
C ALA A 35 8.61 9.35 -10.38
N GLY A 36 7.80 10.19 -9.72
CA GLY A 36 6.63 9.75 -8.96
C GLY A 36 5.56 9.10 -9.84
N HIS A 37 5.24 9.70 -10.99
CA HIS A 37 4.30 9.15 -11.97
C HIS A 37 4.76 7.82 -12.55
N GLU A 38 6.04 7.68 -12.87
CA GLU A 38 6.62 6.44 -13.38
C GLU A 38 6.59 5.32 -12.31
N GLY A 39 6.92 5.67 -11.06
CA GLY A 39 6.82 4.75 -9.93
C GLY A 39 5.40 4.23 -9.69
N GLU A 40 4.39 5.13 -9.69
CA GLU A 40 2.96 4.80 -9.60
C GLU A 40 2.49 3.97 -10.82
N GLY A 41 2.97 4.32 -12.02
CA GLY A 41 2.69 3.62 -13.28
C GLY A 41 3.14 2.15 -13.25
N THR A 42 4.28 1.87 -12.63
CA THR A 42 4.78 0.49 -12.48
C THR A 42 3.81 -0.37 -11.68
N TRP A 43 3.40 0.11 -10.50
CA TRP A 43 2.50 -0.65 -9.62
C TRP A 43 1.11 -0.84 -10.24
N THR A 44 0.58 0.18 -10.89
CA THR A 44 -0.74 0.09 -11.53
C THR A 44 -0.74 -0.89 -12.70
N ARG A 45 0.32 -0.92 -13.51
CA ARG A 45 0.52 -1.92 -14.57
C ARG A 45 0.52 -3.33 -13.98
N ILE A 46 1.33 -3.59 -12.95
CA ILE A 46 1.41 -4.91 -12.30
C ILE A 46 0.05 -5.34 -11.75
N LEU A 47 -0.65 -4.46 -11.03
CA LEU A 47 -1.95 -4.78 -10.45
C LEU A 47 -3.03 -5.03 -11.50
N ARG A 48 -2.96 -4.36 -12.66
CA ARG A 48 -3.88 -4.60 -13.78
C ARG A 48 -3.58 -5.92 -14.50
N ASP A 49 -2.31 -6.19 -14.76
CA ASP A 49 -1.89 -7.32 -15.60
C ASP A 49 -1.84 -8.65 -14.82
N TRP A 50 -1.50 -8.60 -13.53
CA TRP A 50 -1.29 -9.77 -12.66
C TRP A 50 -2.26 -9.86 -11.48
N GLY A 51 -3.04 -8.80 -11.22
CA GLY A 51 -4.03 -8.79 -10.16
C GLY A 51 -5.30 -9.56 -10.52
N PRO A 52 -6.36 -9.46 -9.69
CA PRO A 52 -7.60 -10.23 -9.84
C PRO A 52 -8.50 -9.78 -11.02
N GLY A 53 -8.01 -8.92 -11.92
CA GLY A 53 -8.80 -8.35 -13.02
C GLY A 53 -9.77 -7.25 -12.58
N TRP A 54 -9.56 -6.66 -11.40
CA TRP A 54 -10.41 -5.59 -10.87
C TRP A 54 -9.94 -4.20 -11.34
N PRO A 55 -10.82 -3.18 -11.40
CA PRO A 55 -10.43 -1.85 -11.83
C PRO A 55 -9.36 -1.24 -10.91
N VAL A 56 -8.25 -0.78 -11.49
CA VAL A 56 -7.19 -0.06 -10.79
C VAL A 56 -7.20 1.39 -11.24
N VAL A 57 -7.51 2.29 -10.32
CA VAL A 57 -7.51 3.74 -10.53
C VAL A 57 -6.43 4.38 -9.66
N THR A 58 -6.00 5.60 -10.00
CA THR A 58 -5.00 6.32 -9.24
C THR A 58 -5.52 7.65 -8.74
N ARG A 59 -4.85 8.19 -7.71
CA ARG A 59 -5.04 9.55 -7.18
C ARG A 59 -6.51 9.84 -6.87
N LYS A 60 -7.05 9.08 -5.92
CA LYS A 60 -8.45 9.22 -5.50
C LYS A 60 -8.56 9.63 -4.05
N TYR A 61 -9.52 10.49 -3.77
CA TYR A 61 -10.02 10.69 -2.41
C TYR A 61 -11.02 9.58 -2.08
N ILE A 62 -10.85 8.90 -0.95
CA ILE A 62 -11.77 7.86 -0.50
C ILE A 62 -12.76 8.49 0.50
N VAL A 63 -14.05 8.41 0.16
CA VAL A 63 -15.12 9.08 0.90
C VAL A 63 -16.02 8.05 1.56
N GLY A 64 -16.39 8.29 2.82
CA GLY A 64 -17.33 7.48 3.56
C GLY A 64 -18.19 8.30 4.52
N PRO A 65 -18.97 7.65 5.40
CA PRO A 65 -19.85 8.32 6.36
C PRO A 65 -19.14 9.28 7.32
N GLY A 66 -17.85 9.07 7.59
CA GLY A 66 -17.04 9.93 8.47
C GLY A 66 -16.36 11.09 7.77
N GLY A 67 -16.51 11.23 6.44
CA GLY A 67 -15.91 12.30 5.65
C GLY A 67 -15.03 11.77 4.51
N SER A 68 -14.03 12.56 4.14
CA SER A 68 -13.07 12.24 3.07
C SER A 68 -11.70 11.94 3.65
N SER A 69 -10.99 10.99 3.05
CA SER A 69 -9.54 10.83 3.23
C SER A 69 -8.76 11.91 2.49
N ASN A 70 -7.45 11.91 2.66
CA ASN A 70 -6.51 12.53 1.72
C ASN A 70 -6.45 11.74 0.39
N GLU A 71 -5.80 12.29 -0.62
CA GLU A 71 -5.56 11.61 -1.90
C GLU A 71 -4.75 10.32 -1.68
N VAL A 72 -5.19 9.23 -2.31
CA VAL A 72 -4.54 7.92 -2.27
C VAL A 72 -4.02 7.56 -3.66
N ASP A 73 -2.75 7.15 -3.71
CA ASP A 73 -2.00 6.99 -4.96
C ASP A 73 -2.59 5.89 -5.86
N VAL A 74 -2.86 4.70 -5.30
CA VAL A 74 -3.39 3.56 -6.05
C VAL A 74 -4.59 2.98 -5.32
N VAL A 75 -5.70 2.81 -6.03
CA VAL A 75 -6.94 2.26 -5.50
C VAL A 75 -7.45 1.15 -6.41
N ILE A 76 -7.70 -0.02 -5.83
CA ILE A 76 -8.36 -1.14 -6.48
C ILE A 76 -9.83 -1.08 -6.10
N LEU A 77 -10.71 -0.97 -7.09
CA LEU A 77 -12.15 -0.92 -6.91
C LEU A 77 -12.73 -2.34 -6.95
N LYS A 78 -13.87 -2.53 -6.29
CA LYS A 78 -14.64 -3.78 -6.42
C LYS A 78 -15.16 -3.93 -7.85
N PRO A 79 -15.33 -5.17 -8.35
CA PRO A 79 -15.71 -5.42 -9.75
C PRO A 79 -17.10 -4.88 -10.11
N ASP A 80 -17.98 -4.69 -9.12
CA ASP A 80 -19.32 -4.13 -9.27
C ASP A 80 -19.38 -2.61 -9.09
N TYR A 81 -18.24 -1.94 -8.87
CA TYR A 81 -18.22 -0.49 -8.72
C TYR A 81 -18.53 0.22 -10.05
N PRO A 82 -19.50 1.16 -10.10
CA PRO A 82 -19.96 1.75 -11.36
C PRO A 82 -18.83 2.38 -12.18
N THR A 83 -18.70 1.98 -13.44
CA THR A 83 -17.65 2.45 -14.35
C THR A 83 -17.67 3.96 -14.55
N HIS A 84 -18.85 4.57 -14.55
CA HIS A 84 -18.99 6.03 -14.64
C HIS A 84 -18.26 6.76 -13.50
N LEU A 85 -18.20 6.18 -12.30
CA LEU A 85 -17.57 6.76 -11.14
C LEU A 85 -16.04 6.55 -11.10
N HIS A 86 -15.46 5.80 -12.05
CA HIS A 86 -14.01 5.56 -12.07
C HIS A 86 -13.23 6.84 -12.42
N HIS A 87 -13.86 7.77 -13.14
CA HIS A 87 -13.26 9.02 -13.58
C HIS A 87 -13.40 10.15 -12.56
N GLU A 88 -14.27 10.00 -11.57
CA GLU A 88 -14.48 10.99 -10.52
C GLU A 88 -13.25 11.10 -9.61
N PRO A 89 -12.90 12.29 -9.09
CA PRO A 89 -11.75 12.45 -8.19
C PRO A 89 -11.93 11.69 -6.86
N SER A 90 -13.17 11.34 -6.52
CA SER A 90 -13.52 10.64 -5.30
C SER A 90 -14.20 9.31 -5.56
N VAL A 91 -13.96 8.33 -4.68
CA VAL A 91 -14.64 7.03 -4.70
C VAL A 91 -15.21 6.69 -3.32
N LEU A 92 -16.30 5.93 -3.29
CA LEU A 92 -16.90 5.50 -2.04
C LEU A 92 -16.06 4.40 -1.39
N SER A 93 -15.82 4.51 -0.09
CA SER A 93 -15.07 3.52 0.70
C SER A 93 -15.67 2.11 0.61
N SER A 94 -17.00 2.00 0.47
CA SER A 94 -17.71 0.73 0.26
C SER A 94 -17.39 0.06 -1.09
N GLY A 95 -16.93 0.84 -2.07
CA GLY A 95 -16.54 0.39 -3.41
C GLY A 95 -15.05 0.06 -3.54
N VAL A 96 -14.25 0.30 -2.50
CA VAL A 96 -12.81 0.02 -2.51
C VAL A 96 -12.57 -1.43 -2.09
N ALA A 97 -11.73 -2.12 -2.83
CA ALA A 97 -11.28 -3.48 -2.55
C ALA A 97 -9.91 -3.52 -1.87
N ALA A 98 -9.01 -2.61 -2.25
CA ALA A 98 -7.72 -2.37 -1.61
C ALA A 98 -7.20 -0.99 -2.02
N ALA A 99 -6.29 -0.40 -1.25
CA ALA A 99 -5.66 0.86 -1.62
C ALA A 99 -4.20 0.92 -1.14
N PHE A 100 -3.38 1.75 -1.77
CA PHE A 100 -1.96 1.82 -1.47
C PHE A 100 -1.42 3.24 -1.61
N SER A 101 -0.48 3.60 -0.74
CA SER A 101 0.48 4.65 -1.03
C SER A 101 1.63 4.08 -1.86
N SER A 102 2.16 4.87 -2.79
CA SER A 102 3.24 4.49 -3.71
C SER A 102 4.42 5.45 -3.57
N LYS A 103 5.62 4.89 -3.38
CA LYS A 103 6.87 5.67 -3.26
C LYS A 103 7.94 5.09 -4.18
N THR A 104 8.82 5.93 -4.71
CA THR A 104 10.01 5.45 -5.43
C THR A 104 11.01 4.87 -4.44
N THR A 105 11.37 5.62 -3.40
CA THR A 105 12.25 5.18 -2.32
C THR A 105 11.56 5.39 -0.98
N ALA A 106 11.31 4.31 -0.24
CA ALA A 106 10.70 4.38 1.08
C ALA A 106 11.65 4.99 2.10
N ARG A 107 11.24 6.09 2.74
CA ARG A 107 11.95 6.69 3.88
C ARG A 107 11.14 6.44 5.14
N ARG A 108 11.76 6.66 6.30
CA ARG A 108 11.06 6.60 7.60
C ARG A 108 9.81 7.48 7.61
N ALA A 109 9.90 8.71 7.08
CA ALA A 109 8.77 9.63 7.02
C ALA A 109 7.60 9.08 6.17
N ASP A 110 7.88 8.38 5.08
CA ASP A 110 6.83 7.80 4.22
C ASP A 110 6.09 6.65 4.90
N VAL A 111 6.78 5.84 5.72
CA VAL A 111 6.13 4.79 6.53
C VAL A 111 5.18 5.41 7.56
N PHE A 112 5.62 6.47 8.25
CA PHE A 112 4.79 7.20 9.19
C PHE A 112 3.59 7.88 8.51
N GLU A 113 3.80 8.45 7.33
CA GLU A 113 2.73 9.02 6.52
C GLU A 113 1.71 7.96 6.10
N ALA A 114 2.15 6.77 5.68
CA ALA A 114 1.27 5.67 5.29
C ALA A 114 0.42 5.16 6.47
N VAL A 115 1.00 5.01 7.67
CA VAL A 115 0.21 4.66 8.88
C VAL A 115 -0.79 5.76 9.22
N THR A 116 -0.38 7.02 9.12
CA THR A 116 -1.29 8.17 9.33
C THR A 116 -2.43 8.16 8.32
N GLN A 117 -2.14 7.86 7.05
CA GLN A 117 -3.14 7.75 5.99
C GLN A 117 -4.09 6.57 6.24
N LYS A 118 -3.61 5.43 6.74
CA LYS A 118 -4.47 4.31 7.19
C LYS A 118 -5.48 4.77 8.24
N ARG A 119 -5.04 5.52 9.26
CA ARG A 119 -5.93 6.08 10.30
C ARG A 119 -6.96 7.05 9.73
N GLN A 120 -6.56 7.92 8.80
CA GLN A 120 -7.48 8.83 8.11
C GLN A 120 -8.53 8.07 7.29
N LEU A 121 -8.14 6.99 6.62
CA LEU A 121 -9.07 6.13 5.86
C LEU A 121 -10.08 5.44 6.77
N LEU A 122 -9.66 4.98 7.96
CA LEU A 122 -10.57 4.45 8.97
C LEU A 122 -11.56 5.51 9.46
N ALA A 123 -11.07 6.73 9.73
CA ALA A 123 -11.92 7.84 10.16
C ALA A 123 -12.94 8.22 9.08
N ALA A 124 -12.51 8.34 7.81
CA ALA A 124 -13.39 8.62 6.68
C ALA A 124 -14.44 7.52 6.46
N ALA A 125 -14.08 6.26 6.65
CA ALA A 125 -15.02 5.14 6.59
C ALA A 125 -16.06 5.13 7.72
N GLY A 126 -15.85 5.93 8.77
CA GLY A 126 -16.77 6.08 9.88
C GLY A 126 -16.74 4.93 10.89
N PRO A 127 -17.69 4.92 11.84
CA PRO A 127 -17.72 3.95 12.93
C PRO A 127 -17.79 2.49 12.46
N ALA A 128 -17.26 1.58 13.27
CA ALA A 128 -17.21 0.16 12.95
C ALA A 128 -18.58 -0.53 12.85
N GLY A 129 -19.65 0.05 13.42
CA GLY A 129 -21.04 -0.39 13.23
C GLY A 129 -21.24 -1.90 13.03
N SER A 130 -21.92 -2.27 11.96
CA SER A 130 -22.22 -3.67 11.57
C SER A 130 -21.06 -4.39 10.85
N ARG A 131 -19.80 -4.00 11.09
CA ARG A 131 -18.63 -4.63 10.44
C ARG A 131 -18.50 -6.09 10.87
N SER A 132 -18.12 -6.93 9.91
CA SER A 132 -17.70 -8.30 10.17
C SER A 132 -16.45 -8.33 11.07
N PRO A 133 -16.17 -9.45 11.78
CA PRO A 133 -14.94 -9.58 12.57
C PRO A 133 -13.66 -9.27 11.77
N ARG A 134 -13.64 -9.63 10.48
CA ARG A 134 -12.54 -9.29 9.57
C ARG A 134 -12.39 -7.79 9.41
N GLU A 135 -13.47 -7.07 9.14
CA GLU A 135 -13.45 -5.61 8.93
C GLU A 135 -13.18 -4.84 10.22
N ILE A 136 -13.50 -5.41 11.38
CA ILE A 136 -13.06 -4.86 12.66
C ILE A 136 -11.52 -4.91 12.70
N LEU A 137 -10.91 -6.08 12.47
CA LEU A 137 -9.46 -6.25 12.52
C LEU A 137 -8.71 -5.52 11.39
N GLN A 138 -9.24 -5.48 10.17
CA GLN A 138 -8.56 -4.96 8.99
C GLN A 138 -8.96 -3.53 8.61
N GLY A 139 -10.08 -3.04 9.13
CA GLY A 139 -10.76 -1.90 8.55
C GLY A 139 -11.63 -2.30 7.35
N PRO A 140 -12.24 -1.32 6.65
CA PRO A 140 -13.19 -1.56 5.56
C PRO A 140 -12.56 -2.23 4.33
N PHE A 141 -11.27 -2.03 4.12
CA PHE A 141 -10.46 -2.64 3.06
C PHE A 141 -8.98 -2.62 3.48
N PRO A 142 -8.15 -3.54 2.94
CA PRO A 142 -6.71 -3.53 3.16
C PRO A 142 -6.06 -2.27 2.56
N PHE A 143 -5.12 -1.71 3.31
CA PHE A 143 -4.30 -0.59 2.87
C PHE A 143 -2.82 -0.84 3.16
N GLY A 144 -1.96 -0.43 2.23
CA GLY A 144 -0.52 -0.69 2.33
C GLY A 144 0.38 0.35 1.69
N LEU A 145 1.69 0.12 1.80
CA LEU A 145 2.73 0.93 1.15
C LEU A 145 3.45 0.09 0.09
N LEU A 146 3.56 0.62 -1.12
CA LEU A 146 4.33 0.05 -2.22
C LEU A 146 5.53 0.95 -2.50
N ALA A 147 6.73 0.39 -2.51
CA ALA A 147 7.93 1.10 -2.86
C ALA A 147 8.90 0.26 -3.68
N HIS A 148 9.74 0.92 -4.48
CA HIS A 148 10.77 0.24 -5.24
C HIS A 148 12.04 0.04 -4.39
N GLY A 149 12.55 1.14 -3.84
CA GLY A 149 13.74 1.19 -3.00
C GLY A 149 13.44 1.50 -1.53
N VAL A 150 14.49 1.46 -0.70
CA VAL A 150 14.49 1.97 0.67
C VAL A 150 15.67 2.89 0.92
N ASP A 151 15.45 3.99 1.64
CA ASP A 151 16.50 4.91 2.08
C ASP A 151 17.17 4.40 3.36
N ALA A 152 17.76 3.22 3.26
CA ALA A 152 18.47 2.56 4.34
C ALA A 152 19.74 1.92 3.81
N LYS A 153 20.87 2.19 4.48
CA LYS A 153 22.14 1.52 4.21
C LYS A 153 22.14 0.13 4.83
N GLY A 154 22.91 -0.77 4.23
CA GLY A 154 23.10 -2.12 4.71
C GLY A 154 22.74 -3.17 3.68
N ASN A 155 22.92 -4.43 4.04
CA ASN A 155 22.43 -5.54 3.24
C ASN A 155 20.89 -5.68 3.36
N ARG A 156 20.31 -6.59 2.56
CA ARG A 156 18.87 -6.84 2.51
C ARG A 156 18.25 -7.14 3.89
N ALA A 157 18.93 -7.89 4.75
CA ALA A 157 18.43 -8.23 6.08
C ALA A 157 18.44 -7.01 7.01
N GLU A 158 19.51 -6.23 7.00
CA GLU A 158 19.61 -4.98 7.77
C GLU A 158 18.56 -3.95 7.34
N GLN A 159 18.33 -3.82 6.04
CA GLN A 159 17.28 -2.96 5.49
C GLN A 159 15.87 -3.43 5.88
N THR A 160 15.64 -4.74 5.88
CA THR A 160 14.36 -5.34 6.31
C THR A 160 14.11 -5.06 7.79
N ASN A 161 15.12 -5.24 8.66
CA ASN A 161 14.99 -4.93 10.08
C ASN A 161 14.66 -3.45 10.32
N ARG A 162 15.29 -2.53 9.57
CA ARG A 162 14.94 -1.11 9.65
C ARG A 162 13.51 -0.80 9.24
N LEU A 163 13.00 -1.47 8.20
CA LEU A 163 11.61 -1.32 7.78
C LEU A 163 10.63 -1.80 8.86
N ILE A 164 10.96 -2.91 9.54
CA ILE A 164 10.19 -3.40 10.71
C ILE A 164 10.22 -2.36 11.83
N GLU A 165 11.41 -1.89 12.22
CA GLU A 165 11.57 -0.85 13.24
C GLU A 165 10.80 0.43 12.92
N TRP A 166 10.80 0.86 11.65
CA TRP A 166 10.04 2.05 11.23
C TRP A 166 8.53 1.83 11.31
N HIS A 167 8.05 0.64 10.92
CA HIS A 167 6.65 0.28 11.00
C HIS A 167 6.19 0.20 12.46
N GLU A 168 6.91 -0.52 13.31
CA GLU A 168 6.62 -0.61 14.75
C GLU A 168 6.61 0.77 15.42
N ALA A 169 7.59 1.62 15.09
CA ALA A 169 7.64 2.98 15.63
C ALA A 169 6.49 3.87 15.12
N ALA A 170 6.06 3.69 13.87
CA ALA A 170 4.92 4.42 13.29
C ALA A 170 3.58 3.97 13.89
N SER A 171 3.51 2.71 14.34
CA SER A 171 2.32 2.09 14.93
C SER A 171 2.32 2.10 16.46
N ALA A 172 3.32 2.70 17.11
CA ALA A 172 3.48 2.67 18.57
C ALA A 172 2.28 3.26 19.34
N ASP A 173 1.56 4.20 18.74
CA ASP A 173 0.34 4.83 19.27
C ASP A 173 -0.95 4.19 18.76
N ALA A 174 -0.88 3.08 18.02
CA ALA A 174 -2.07 2.39 17.50
C ALA A 174 -2.88 1.80 18.64
N THR A 175 -4.15 2.22 18.75
CA THR A 175 -5.06 1.69 19.79
C THR A 175 -5.82 0.45 19.33
N HIS A 176 -5.85 0.22 18.01
CA HIS A 176 -6.55 -0.88 17.39
C HIS A 176 -5.71 -1.46 16.23
N PRO A 177 -5.67 -2.80 16.04
CA PRO A 177 -4.87 -3.41 14.97
C PRO A 177 -5.18 -2.86 13.57
N SER A 178 -6.42 -2.45 13.32
CA SER A 178 -6.83 -1.87 12.03
C SER A 178 -6.09 -0.59 11.67
N GLU A 179 -5.49 0.11 12.64
CA GLU A 179 -4.73 1.34 12.40
C GLU A 179 -3.35 1.10 11.80
N GLU A 180 -2.85 -0.14 11.84
CA GLU A 180 -1.58 -0.52 11.24
C GLU A 180 -1.74 -0.80 9.74
N LEU A 181 -0.63 -0.74 8.99
CA LEU A 181 -0.64 -1.16 7.59
C LEU A 181 -0.96 -2.66 7.49
N ASP A 182 -1.70 -3.04 6.46
CA ASP A 182 -1.97 -4.47 6.19
C ASP A 182 -0.79 -5.10 5.45
N VAL A 183 -0.11 -4.32 4.61
CA VAL A 183 1.04 -4.77 3.82
C VAL A 183 2.00 -3.61 3.52
N MET A 184 3.30 -3.90 3.50
CA MET A 184 4.34 -3.01 3.00
C MET A 184 5.28 -3.82 2.09
N LEU A 185 5.31 -3.46 0.80
CA LEU A 185 6.20 -4.07 -0.19
C LEU A 185 7.27 -3.07 -0.57
N VAL A 186 8.53 -3.46 -0.40
CA VAL A 186 9.70 -2.77 -0.97
C VAL A 186 10.38 -3.73 -1.93
N ALA A 187 10.26 -3.48 -3.24
CA ALA A 187 10.65 -4.41 -4.30
C ALA A 187 12.08 -4.93 -4.17
N THR A 188 13.02 -4.04 -3.81
CA THR A 188 14.44 -4.37 -3.65
C THR A 188 14.77 -5.17 -2.38
N THR A 189 13.87 -5.20 -1.39
CA THR A 189 14.20 -5.75 -0.06
C THR A 189 13.19 -6.76 0.46
N SER A 190 11.94 -6.40 0.71
CA SER A 190 11.06 -7.23 1.53
C SER A 190 9.58 -6.98 1.29
N LEU A 191 8.79 -8.00 1.60
CA LEU A 191 7.35 -7.92 1.81
C LEU A 191 7.10 -8.11 3.30
N LEU A 192 6.52 -7.11 3.95
CA LEU A 192 6.02 -7.19 5.30
C LEU A 192 4.49 -7.23 5.25
N SER A 193 3.88 -8.18 5.94
CA SER A 193 2.43 -8.33 5.98
C SER A 193 1.96 -8.60 7.39
N ASN A 194 0.96 -7.87 7.84
CA ASN A 194 0.39 -8.04 9.16
C ASN A 194 -0.70 -9.12 9.15
N TYR A 195 -0.48 -10.18 9.92
CA TYR A 195 -1.49 -11.21 10.13
C TYR A 195 -2.28 -10.92 11.41
N ARG A 196 -3.59 -10.71 11.26
CA ARG A 196 -4.48 -10.40 12.38
C ARG A 196 -5.39 -11.58 12.65
N SER A 197 -5.44 -12.01 13.90
CA SER A 197 -6.26 -13.13 14.35
C SER A 197 -7.11 -12.73 15.55
N THR A 198 -8.36 -13.16 15.57
CA THR A 198 -9.25 -13.04 16.76
C THR A 198 -8.80 -13.95 17.90
N LEU A 199 -7.90 -14.89 17.62
CA LEU A 199 -7.36 -15.86 18.59
C LEU A 199 -5.98 -15.47 19.12
N ALA A 200 -5.43 -14.33 18.68
CA ALA A 200 -4.17 -13.83 19.23
C ALA A 200 -4.41 -13.41 20.69
N PRO A 201 -3.65 -13.94 21.67
CA PRO A 201 -3.77 -13.50 23.05
C PRO A 201 -3.48 -12.00 23.11
N ARG A 202 -4.27 -11.24 23.89
CA ARG A 202 -3.86 -9.88 24.27
C ARG A 202 -2.47 -10.02 24.88
N GLY A 203 -1.48 -9.33 24.31
CA GLY A 203 -0.18 -9.19 24.94
C GLY A 203 -0.40 -8.56 26.30
N SER A 204 -0.42 -9.39 27.34
CA SER A 204 -0.34 -8.92 28.72
C SER A 204 1.06 -8.40 28.92
N GLU A 205 1.13 -7.24 29.55
CA GLU A 205 2.28 -6.75 30.32
C GLU A 205 3.12 -7.93 30.85
N TRP A 206 4.39 -7.95 30.46
CA TRP A 206 5.48 -8.69 31.12
C TRP A 206 6.58 -7.69 31.43
#